data_AF-A0A8T5L3G7-F1
#
_entry.id   AF-A0A8T5L3G7-F1
#
_cell.length_a   1.000
_cell.length_b   1.000
_cell.length_c   1.000
_cell.angle_alpha   90.00
_cell.angle_beta   90.00
_cell.angle_gamma   90.00
#
_symmetry.space_group_name_H-M   'P 1'
#
loop_
_entity.id
_entity.type
_entity.pdbx_description
1 polymer ?
#
loop_
_entity_poly.entity_id
_entity_poly.type
_entity_poly.pdbx_seq_one_letter_code
_entity_poly.pdbx_strand_id
1 'polypeptide(L)'
;NTPDEKLSDFYVERKTWRWIIFPWNYTEDVISLMKKMLEKYEKVHHNEIQSKMDERFDIKLDNKSINELLEEAVRRNKIKKHDDGEHWTKI
;
A
#
# COMPACT_ATOMS: atom_id res chain seq x y z
N ASN A 1 1.48 -37.41 9.27
CA ASN A 1 0.50 -36.85 8.31
C ASN A 1 0.74 -35.36 8.16
N THR A 2 1.80 -35.00 7.46
CA THR A 2 1.94 -33.65 6.92
C THR A 2 1.08 -33.64 5.66
N PRO A 3 0.13 -32.71 5.48
CA PRO A 3 -0.55 -32.61 4.19
C PRO A 3 0.53 -32.27 3.16
N ASP A 4 0.72 -33.15 2.18
CA ASP A 4 1.55 -32.84 1.03
C ASP A 4 1.05 -31.51 0.44
N GLU A 5 1.90 -30.49 0.50
CA GLU A 5 1.67 -29.19 -0.12
C GLU A 5 1.35 -29.45 -1.58
N LYS A 6 0.08 -29.28 -1.96
CA LYS A 6 -0.39 -29.57 -3.31
C LYS A 6 0.24 -28.54 -4.26
N LEU A 7 1.41 -28.88 -4.79
CA LEU A 7 2.10 -28.07 -5.78
C LEU A 7 1.24 -28.03 -7.04
N SER A 8 0.99 -26.82 -7.54
CA SER A 8 0.36 -26.63 -8.84
C SER A 8 1.14 -27.40 -9.90
N ASP A 9 0.44 -28.11 -10.78
CA ASP A 9 1.04 -28.85 -11.89
C ASP A 9 1.88 -27.93 -12.79
N PHE A 10 1.56 -26.63 -12.82
CA PHE A 10 2.31 -25.61 -13.55
C PHE A 10 2.48 -24.35 -12.70
N TYR A 11 3.71 -23.82 -12.69
CA TYR A 11 4.05 -22.51 -12.14
C TYR A 11 5.11 -21.86 -13.02
N VAL A 12 5.05 -20.54 -13.17
CA VAL A 12 6.02 -19.79 -13.99
C VAL A 12 7.36 -19.70 -13.26
N GLU A 13 7.33 -19.41 -11.95
CA GLU A 13 8.54 -19.24 -11.14
C GLU A 13 8.28 -19.57 -9.67
N ARG A 14 9.27 -20.12 -8.97
CA ARG A 14 9.28 -20.23 -7.51
C ARG A 14 10.02 -19.03 -6.93
N LYS A 15 9.33 -18.23 -6.12
CA LYS A 15 9.91 -17.11 -5.38
C LYS A 15 9.80 -17.35 -3.88
N THR A 16 10.71 -16.74 -3.11
CA THR A 16 10.52 -16.59 -1.66
C THR A 16 9.28 -15.74 -1.38
N TRP A 17 8.65 -15.92 -0.21
CA TRP A 17 7.45 -15.16 0.13
C TRP A 17 7.71 -13.65 0.05
N ARG A 18 6.91 -12.98 -0.76
CA ARG A 18 6.88 -11.53 -0.91
C ARG A 18 5.44 -11.13 -1.16
N TRP A 19 5.08 -9.90 -0.79
CA TRP A 19 3.82 -9.32 -1.20
C TRP A 19 3.94 -8.86 -2.66
N ILE A 20 3.32 -9.59 -3.59
CA ILE A 20 3.35 -9.27 -5.03
C ILE A 20 2.11 -8.43 -5.34
N ILE A 21 2.33 -7.20 -5.79
CA ILE A 21 1.25 -6.31 -6.25
C ILE A 21 1.05 -6.55 -7.75
N PHE A 22 -0.11 -7.08 -8.11
CA PHE A 22 -0.49 -7.26 -9.51
C PHE A 22 -1.08 -5.96 -10.09
N PRO A 23 -0.93 -5.70 -11.40
CA PRO A 23 -1.44 -4.48 -12.02
C PRO A 23 -2.94 -4.22 -11.78
N TRP A 24 -3.77 -5.27 -11.82
CA TRP A 24 -5.21 -5.14 -11.60
C TRP A 24 -5.60 -4.93 -10.13
N ASN A 25 -4.72 -5.25 -9.19
CA ASN A 25 -4.95 -5.07 -7.75
C ASN A 25 -4.17 -3.88 -7.18
N TYR A 26 -3.51 -3.10 -8.04
CA TYR A 26 -2.58 -2.05 -7.65
C TYR A 26 -3.21 -1.05 -6.66
N THR A 27 -4.40 -0.52 -6.99
CA THR A 27 -5.10 0.45 -6.14
C THR A 27 -5.42 -0.13 -4.76
N GLU A 28 -5.97 -1.35 -4.68
CA GLU A 28 -6.35 -1.97 -3.41
C GLU A 28 -5.13 -2.24 -2.52
N ASP A 29 -4.10 -2.86 -3.11
CA ASP A 29 -2.90 -3.22 -2.37
C ASP A 29 -2.16 -1.98 -1.88
N VAL A 30 -1.96 -0.98 -2.74
CA VAL A 30 -1.22 0.22 -2.34
C VAL A 30 -2.00 1.02 -1.29
N ILE A 31 -3.34 1.14 -1.39
CA ILE A 31 -4.15 1.76 -0.32
C ILE A 31 -3.99 0.97 0.99
N SER A 32 -3.99 -0.36 0.93
CA SER A 32 -3.78 -1.20 2.12
C SER A 32 -2.40 -0.95 2.75
N LEU A 33 -1.35 -0.79 1.93
CA LEU A 33 0.00 -0.46 2.39
C LEU A 33 0.08 0.97 2.95
N MET A 34 -0.57 1.95 2.33
CA MET A 34 -0.65 3.32 2.85
C MET A 34 -1.33 3.35 4.22
N LYS A 35 -2.38 2.56 4.44
CA LYS A 35 -2.99 2.42 5.78
C LYS A 35 -2.00 1.85 6.79
N LYS A 36 -1.26 0.79 6.44
CA LYS A 36 -0.22 0.21 7.31
C LYS A 36 0.92 1.19 7.60
N MET A 37 1.23 2.09 6.66
CA MET A 37 2.16 3.20 6.90
C MET A 37 1.57 4.18 7.91
N LEU A 38 0.33 4.62 7.72
CA LEU A 38 -0.35 5.55 8.63
C LEU A 38 -0.59 4.95 10.04
N GLU A 39 -0.72 3.63 10.16
CA GLU A 39 -0.73 2.93 11.46
C GLU A 39 0.59 3.09 12.22
N LYS A 40 1.72 3.16 11.51
CA LYS A 40 3.05 3.28 12.11
C LYS A 40 3.41 4.73 12.45
N TYR A 41 3.05 5.68 11.59
CA TYR A 41 3.47 7.08 11.72
C TYR A 41 2.36 8.00 12.24
N GLU A 42 1.16 7.48 12.49
CA GLU A 42 -0.06 8.14 13.00
C GLU A 42 -0.59 9.26 12.08
N LYS A 43 0.20 10.32 11.88
CA LYS A 43 -0.08 11.48 11.03
C LYS A 43 1.11 11.73 10.12
N VAL A 44 0.89 11.74 8.80
CA VAL A 44 1.96 11.90 7.80
C VAL A 44 1.69 13.11 6.93
N HIS A 45 2.72 13.92 6.70
CA HIS A 45 2.66 15.05 5.78
C HIS A 45 2.80 14.60 4.32
N HIS A 46 2.21 15.34 3.37
CA HIS A 46 2.10 14.94 1.96
C HIS A 46 3.45 14.55 1.36
N ASN A 47 4.41 15.45 1.53
CA ASN A 47 5.75 15.35 0.97
C ASN A 47 6.57 14.21 1.58
N GLU A 48 6.12 13.61 2.68
CA GLU A 48 6.79 12.48 3.33
C GLU A 48 6.21 11.12 2.92
N ILE A 49 5.06 11.10 2.24
CA ILE A 49 4.38 9.84 1.90
C ILE A 49 5.25 9.00 0.96
N GLN A 50 5.87 9.63 -0.03
CA GLN A 50 6.76 8.95 -0.95
C GLN A 50 7.93 8.29 -0.21
N SER A 51 8.63 9.03 0.64
CA SER A 51 9.80 8.51 1.36
C SER A 51 9.42 7.41 2.35
N LYS A 52 8.28 7.54 3.05
CA LYS A 52 7.82 6.53 4.02
C LYS A 52 7.33 5.25 3.33
N MET A 53 6.77 5.34 2.12
CA MET A 53 6.38 4.18 1.32
C MET A 53 7.61 3.43 0.78
N ASP A 54 8.62 4.17 0.31
CA ASP A 54 9.90 3.59 -0.12
C ASP A 54 10.64 2.91 1.04
N GLU A 55 10.80 3.61 2.17
CA GLU A 55 11.47 3.09 3.37
C GLU A 55 10.84 1.79 3.90
N ARG A 56 9.50 1.70 3.90
CA ARG A 56 8.79 0.59 4.53
C ARG A 56 8.50 -0.57 3.59
N PHE A 57 8.36 -0.31 2.30
CA PHE A 57 7.85 -1.29 1.32
C PHE A 57 8.66 -1.38 0.03
N ASP A 58 9.69 -0.56 -0.15
CA ASP A 58 10.47 -0.45 -1.40
C ASP A 58 9.57 -0.10 -2.61
N ILE A 59 8.56 0.77 -2.36
CA ILE A 59 7.61 1.24 -3.37
C ILE A 59 7.83 2.71 -3.64
N LYS A 60 8.27 3.00 -4.86
CA LYS A 60 8.46 4.36 -5.38
C LYS A 60 7.22 4.80 -6.15
N LEU A 61 6.51 5.77 -5.59
CA LEU A 61 5.34 6.38 -6.20
C LEU A 61 5.67 7.80 -6.64
N ASP A 62 5.16 8.23 -7.77
CA ASP A 62 5.18 9.64 -8.16
C ASP A 62 4.05 10.42 -7.46
N ASN A 63 4.18 11.75 -7.40
CA ASN A 63 3.20 12.61 -6.72
C ASN A 63 1.79 12.52 -7.31
N LYS A 64 1.64 12.28 -8.62
CA LYS A 64 0.32 12.14 -9.23
C LYS A 64 -0.35 10.85 -8.73
N SER A 65 0.37 9.73 -8.78
CA SER A 65 -0.10 8.45 -8.23
C SER A 65 -0.46 8.55 -6.75
N ILE A 66 0.36 9.23 -5.94
CA ILE A 66 0.08 9.45 -4.52
C ILE A 66 -1.25 10.20 -4.34
N ASN A 67 -1.45 11.30 -5.08
CA ASN A 67 -2.69 12.07 -5.00
C ASN A 67 -3.92 11.24 -5.35
N GLU A 68 -3.89 10.53 -6.48
CA GLU A 68 -5.01 9.68 -6.93
C GLU A 68 -5.34 8.60 -5.89
N LEU A 69 -4.31 7.95 -5.32
CA LEU A 69 -4.49 6.89 -4.32
C LEU A 69 -5.02 7.44 -2.99
N LEU A 70 -4.57 8.61 -2.54
CA LEU A 70 -5.05 9.24 -1.31
C LEU A 70 -6.50 9.72 -1.46
N GLU A 71 -6.84 10.32 -2.60
CA GLU A 71 -8.22 10.72 -2.91
C GLU A 71 -9.14 9.50 -2.93
N GLU A 72 -8.72 8.43 -3.59
CA GLU A 72 -9.49 7.19 -3.64
C GLU A 72 -9.64 6.54 -2.26
N ALA A 73 -8.59 6.57 -1.43
CA ALA A 73 -8.63 6.08 -0.06
C ALA A 73 -9.56 6.91 0.84
N VAL A 74 -9.59 8.23 0.68
CA VAL A 74 -10.52 9.12 1.38
C VAL A 74 -11.96 8.86 0.92
N ARG A 75 -12.19 8.78 -0.40
CA ARG A 75 -13.51 8.47 -0.99
C ARG A 75 -14.10 7.17 -0.46
N ARG A 76 -13.25 6.19 -0.17
CA ARG A 76 -13.62 4.87 0.39
C ARG A 76 -13.64 4.81 1.91
N ASN A 77 -13.48 5.94 2.61
CA ASN A 77 -13.40 6.03 4.06
C ASN A 77 -12.34 5.09 4.67
N LYS A 78 -11.16 5.01 4.04
CA LYS A 78 -10.03 4.21 4.54
C LYS A 78 -9.00 5.02 5.30
N ILE A 79 -8.88 6.30 4.96
CA ILE A 79 -7.97 7.28 5.56
C ILE A 79 -8.69 8.63 5.65
N LYS A 80 -8.21 9.51 6.50
CA LYS A 80 -8.73 10.86 6.69
C LYS A 80 -7.71 11.88 6.19
N LYS A 81 -8.17 12.86 5.42
CA LYS A 81 -7.44 14.09 5.10
C LYS A 81 -7.79 15.15 6.16
N HIS A 82 -6.79 15.84 6.68
CA HIS A 82 -6.98 16.94 7.63
C HIS A 82 -7.36 18.25 6.93
N ASP A 83 -7.91 19.20 7.70
CA ASP A 83 -8.39 20.50 7.20
C ASP A 83 -7.26 21.37 6.64
N ASP A 84 -6.01 21.12 7.05
CA ASP A 84 -4.80 21.73 6.48
C ASP A 84 -4.55 21.30 5.03
N GLY A 85 -5.16 20.21 4.58
CA GLY A 85 -4.99 19.64 3.25
C GLY A 85 -3.64 18.96 3.02
N GLU A 86 -2.77 18.95 4.02
CA GLU A 86 -1.36 18.58 3.97
C GLU A 86 -1.02 17.38 4.86
N HIS A 87 -1.98 16.89 5.64
CA HIS A 87 -1.78 15.71 6.46
C HIS A 87 -2.87 14.65 6.28
N TRP A 88 -2.44 13.39 6.46
CA TRP A 88 -3.28 12.21 6.39
C TRP A 88 -3.11 11.37 7.65
N THR A 89 -4.21 10.77 8.11
CA THR A 89 -4.24 9.76 9.18
C THR A 89 -5.08 8.56 8.75
N LYS A 90 -4.88 7.43 9.42
CA LYS A 90 -5.81 6.31 9.30
C LYS A 90 -7.16 6.67 9.98
N ILE A 91 -8.26 6.11 9.45
CA ILE A 91 -9.58 6.08 10.11
C ILE A 91 -9.67 4.83 11.00
#